data_AF-A0AAV5ZHZ8-F1
#
_entry.id   AF-A0AAV5ZHZ8-F1
#
_cell.length_a   1.000
_cell.length_b   1.000
_cell.length_c   1.000
_cell.angle_alpha   90.00
_cell.angle_beta   90.00
_cell.angle_gamma   90.00
#
_symmetry.space_group_name_H-M   'P 1'
#
loop_
_entity.id
_entity.type
_entity.pdbx_description
1 polymer ?
#
loop_
_entity_poly.entity_id
_entity_poly.type
_entity_poly.pdbx_seq_one_letter_code
_entity_poly.pdbx_strand_id
1 'polypeptide(L)'
;MLDLTGKWMATWMTRAQALRTIVGTTDSTPAGADLVLLGGRIVGEAPVGLWIEIDVLHDVSGKQVIESLQDTVRPRLVRWESISNAALFPDKPDDESEVGFRAR
;
A
#
# COMPACT_ATOMS: atom_id res chain seq x y z
N MET A 1 -3.92 -18.89 13.64
CA MET A 1 -3.75 -17.48 13.24
C MET A 1 -2.48 -17.41 12.43
N LEU A 2 -2.53 -16.89 11.20
CA LEU A 2 -1.35 -16.78 10.36
C LEU A 2 -0.47 -15.65 10.94
N ASP A 3 0.81 -15.91 11.18
CA ASP A 3 1.71 -14.82 11.55
C ASP A 3 2.01 -13.99 10.29
N LEU A 4 1.58 -12.72 10.33
CA LEU A 4 1.74 -11.75 9.27
C LEU A 4 2.91 -10.79 9.54
N THR A 5 3.39 -10.72 10.80
CA THR A 5 4.40 -9.74 11.19
C THR A 5 5.73 -10.09 10.52
N GLY A 6 6.39 -9.07 9.99
CA GLY A 6 7.65 -9.21 9.26
C GLY A 6 7.50 -9.55 7.78
N LYS A 7 6.31 -9.96 7.33
CA LYS A 7 6.02 -10.20 5.91
C LYS A 7 5.82 -8.89 5.16
N TRP A 8 5.97 -8.96 3.85
CA TRP A 8 5.67 -7.87 2.93
C TRP A 8 4.30 -8.05 2.31
N MET A 9 3.58 -6.94 2.15
CA MET A 9 2.26 -6.92 1.52
C MET A 9 2.28 -5.95 0.35
N ALA A 10 1.56 -6.30 -0.71
CA ALA A 10 1.22 -5.41 -1.80
C ALA A 10 -0.28 -5.50 -2.09
N THR A 11 -0.93 -4.36 -2.30
CA THR A 11 -2.37 -4.28 -2.62
C THR A 11 -2.65 -3.10 -3.54
N TRP A 12 -3.59 -3.29 -4.47
CA TRP A 12 -4.13 -2.17 -5.24
C TRP A 12 -5.26 -1.51 -4.47
N MET A 13 -5.24 -0.19 -4.48
CA MET A 13 -6.36 0.62 -4.01
C MET A 13 -6.48 1.87 -4.85
N THR A 14 -7.59 2.59 -4.70
CA THR A 14 -7.70 3.91 -5.33
C THR A 14 -6.68 4.86 -4.72
N ARG A 15 -6.16 5.79 -5.53
CA ARG A 15 -5.26 6.86 -5.08
C ARG A 15 -5.85 7.62 -3.90
N ALA A 16 -7.16 7.87 -3.92
CA ALA A 16 -7.86 8.51 -2.82
C ALA A 16 -7.81 7.70 -1.52
N GLN A 17 -7.93 6.36 -1.57
CA GLN A 17 -7.76 5.49 -0.39
C GLN A 17 -6.32 5.51 0.12
N ALA A 18 -5.34 5.42 -0.78
CA ALA A 18 -3.93 5.44 -0.39
C ALA A 18 -3.54 6.77 0.25
N LEU A 19 -3.94 7.90 -0.34
CA LEU A 19 -3.72 9.23 0.24
C LEU A 19 -4.41 9.36 1.60
N ARG A 20 -5.67 8.90 1.73
CA ARG A 20 -6.34 8.88 3.05
C ARG A 20 -5.58 8.07 4.11
N THR A 21 -4.95 6.99 3.69
CA THR A 21 -4.16 6.12 4.58
C THR A 21 -2.85 6.77 5.00
N ILE A 22 -2.20 7.49 4.08
CA ILE A 22 -0.83 8.01 4.27
C ILE A 22 -0.83 9.42 4.87
N VAL A 23 -1.67 10.31 4.32
CA VAL A 23 -1.72 11.75 4.64
C VAL A 23 -3.00 12.18 5.36
N GLY A 24 -4.01 11.31 5.47
CA GLY A 24 -5.29 11.63 6.12
C GLY A 24 -6.29 12.29 5.16
N THR A 25 -7.20 13.12 5.67
CA THR A 25 -8.21 13.81 4.84
C THR A 25 -7.57 14.81 3.89
N THR A 26 -7.78 14.62 2.59
CA THR A 26 -7.41 15.58 1.54
C THR A 26 -8.69 16.20 0.95
N ASP A 27 -8.75 17.53 0.87
CA ASP A 27 -9.88 18.26 0.27
C ASP A 27 -9.99 18.02 -1.25
N SER A 28 -8.95 17.49 -1.87
CA SER A 28 -8.91 17.09 -3.26
C SER A 28 -9.06 15.57 -3.36
N THR A 29 -10.25 15.10 -3.72
CA THR A 29 -10.42 13.76 -4.28
C THR A 29 -10.02 13.86 -5.76
N PRO A 30 -8.93 13.21 -6.22
CA PRO A 30 -8.58 13.22 -7.64
C PRO A 30 -9.77 12.68 -8.46
N ALA A 31 -10.15 13.38 -9.53
CA ALA A 31 -11.20 12.94 -10.43
C ALA A 31 -10.65 11.82 -11.33
N GLY A 32 -11.12 10.58 -11.11
CA GLY A 32 -10.73 9.40 -11.90
C GLY A 32 -10.47 8.17 -11.02
N ALA A 33 -10.67 6.97 -11.58
CA ALA A 33 -10.28 5.72 -10.93
C ALA A 33 -8.77 5.50 -11.09
N ASP A 34 -7.97 6.39 -10.51
CA ASP A 34 -6.52 6.22 -10.43
C ASP A 34 -6.24 5.10 -9.43
N LEU A 35 -5.86 3.93 -9.92
CA LEU A 35 -5.38 2.83 -9.08
C LEU A 35 -3.90 3.04 -8.77
N VAL A 36 -3.53 2.76 -7.52
CA VAL A 36 -2.17 2.81 -7.03
C VAL A 36 -1.83 1.54 -6.28
N LEU A 37 -0.60 1.09 -6.45
CA LEU A 37 0.00 0.01 -5.71
C LEU A 37 0.53 0.57 -4.40
N LEU A 38 0.01 0.07 -3.28
CA LEU A 38 0.58 0.26 -1.95
C LEU A 38 1.35 -0.99 -1.56
N GLY A 39 2.64 -0.84 -1.27
CA GLY A 39 3.52 -1.90 -0.83
C GLY A 39 4.27 -1.54 0.45
N GLY A 40 4.48 -2.51 1.33
CA GLY A 40 5.22 -2.27 2.56
C GLY A 40 5.36 -3.49 3.46
N ARG A 41 6.12 -3.31 4.53
CA ARG A 41 6.36 -4.34 5.54
C ARG A 41 5.29 -4.29 6.61
N ILE A 42 4.69 -5.43 6.91
CA ILE A 42 3.75 -5.57 8.04
C ILE A 42 4.56 -5.58 9.33
N VAL A 43 4.29 -4.63 10.22
CA VAL A 43 4.95 -4.51 11.53
C VAL A 43 4.01 -4.81 12.70
N GLY A 44 2.72 -4.99 12.43
CA GLY A 44 1.77 -5.44 13.43
C GLY A 44 0.37 -5.63 12.85
N GLU A 45 -0.46 -6.33 13.61
CA GLU A 45 -1.86 -6.57 13.31
C GLU A 45 -2.75 -5.90 14.35
N ALA A 46 -3.86 -5.33 13.91
CA ALA A 46 -4.91 -4.77 14.75
C ALA A 46 -6.26 -5.39 14.34
N PRO A 47 -7.29 -5.38 15.21
CA PRO A 47 -8.61 -5.90 14.86
C PRO A 47 -9.23 -5.29 13.60
N VAL A 48 -8.82 -4.07 13.26
CA VAL A 48 -9.35 -3.27 12.13
C VAL A 48 -8.43 -3.23 10.91
N GLY A 49 -7.22 -3.81 10.96
CA GLY A 49 -6.27 -3.73 9.85
C GLY A 49 -4.85 -4.14 10.19
N LEU A 50 -3.92 -3.74 9.33
CA LEU A 50 -2.49 -3.99 9.47
C LEU A 50 -1.74 -2.68 9.69
N TRP A 51 -0.79 -2.69 10.61
CA TRP A 51 0.22 -1.64 10.70
C TRP A 51 1.32 -1.94 9.69
N ILE A 52 1.50 -1.04 8.72
CA ILE A 52 2.41 -1.21 7.60
C ILE A 52 3.40 -0.06 7.55
N GLU A 53 4.69 -0.40 7.51
CA GLU A 53 5.74 0.51 7.06
C GLU A 53 5.69 0.56 5.54
N ILE A 54 5.07 1.61 5.02
CA ILE A 54 4.85 1.80 3.59
C ILE A 54 6.17 2.21 2.95
N ASP A 55 6.56 1.46 1.93
CA ASP A 55 7.81 1.64 1.18
C ASP A 55 7.53 2.00 -0.28
N VAL A 56 6.41 1.52 -0.82
CA VAL A 56 6.03 1.70 -2.22
C VAL A 56 4.65 2.34 -2.32
N LEU A 57 4.56 3.39 -3.14
CA LEU A 57 3.30 3.97 -3.60
C LEU A 57 3.40 4.39 -5.06
N HIS A 58 3.07 3.48 -5.98
CA HIS A 58 3.22 3.69 -7.42
C HIS A 58 1.88 3.70 -8.14
N ASP A 59 1.76 4.47 -9.22
CA ASP A 59 0.62 4.35 -10.13
C ASP A 59 0.78 3.14 -11.08
N VAL A 60 -0.21 2.94 -11.96
CA VAL A 60 -0.20 1.86 -12.96
C VAL A 60 0.95 1.95 -13.97
N SER A 61 1.62 3.10 -14.10
CA SER A 61 2.80 3.27 -14.94
C SER A 61 4.11 2.97 -14.21
N GLY A 62 4.05 2.61 -12.93
CA GLY A 62 5.21 2.40 -12.07
C GLY A 62 5.81 3.70 -11.54
N LYS A 63 5.16 4.86 -11.77
CA LYS A 63 5.65 6.15 -11.29
C LYS A 63 5.24 6.35 -9.83
N GLN A 64 6.20 6.81 -9.02
CA GLN A 64 5.94 7.16 -7.63
C GLN A 64 4.95 8.33 -7.52
N VAL A 65 3.92 8.14 -6.70
CA VAL A 65 2.78 9.07 -6.59
C VAL A 65 3.07 10.24 -5.63
N ILE A 66 3.98 10.03 -4.67
CA ILE A 66 4.43 11.04 -3.70
C ILE A 66 5.96 11.05 -3.72
N GLU A 67 6.57 12.20 -4.02
CA GLU A 67 8.02 12.33 -4.23
C GLU A 67 8.88 11.90 -3.03
N SER A 68 8.37 12.07 -1.80
CA SER A 68 9.04 11.58 -0.58
C SER A 68 8.03 10.85 0.33
N LEU A 69 8.11 9.52 0.33
CA LEU A 69 7.54 8.70 1.41
C LEU A 69 8.45 8.71 2.66
N GLN A 70 9.69 9.21 2.52
CA GLN A 70 10.67 9.25 3.60
C GLN A 70 10.34 10.27 4.69
N ASP A 71 9.46 11.23 4.45
CA ASP A 71 8.93 12.08 5.53
C ASP A 71 7.75 11.43 6.27
N THR A 72 7.33 10.23 5.83
CA THR A 72 6.24 9.43 6.39
C THR A 72 6.71 8.10 7.03
N VAL A 73 7.89 8.07 7.65
CA VAL A 73 8.53 6.89 8.32
C VAL A 73 7.78 6.34 9.55
N ARG A 74 6.47 6.55 9.67
CA ARG A 74 5.69 5.96 10.77
C ARG A 74 4.73 4.93 10.18
N PRO A 75 4.65 3.72 10.75
CA PRO A 75 3.68 2.71 10.34
C PRO A 75 2.29 3.32 10.19
N ARG A 76 1.62 3.02 9.08
CA ARG A 76 0.26 3.46 8.80
C ARG A 76 -0.69 2.29 8.98
N LEU A 77 -1.84 2.56 9.57
CA LEU A 77 -2.90 1.57 9.70
C LEU A 77 -3.63 1.46 8.37
N VAL A 78 -3.36 0.39 7.62
CA VAL A 78 -4.10 0.02 6.44
C VAL A 78 -5.28 -0.85 6.89
N ARG A 79 -6.48 -0.31 6.77
CA ARG A 79 -7.69 -0.96 7.29
C ARG A 79 -8.15 -2.10 6.38
N TRP A 80 -8.82 -3.10 6.96
CA TRP A 80 -9.32 -4.25 6.21
C TRP A 80 -10.20 -3.85 5.02
N GLU A 81 -11.03 -2.81 5.14
CA GLU A 81 -11.88 -2.33 4.04
C GLU A 81 -11.11 -1.78 2.84
N SER A 82 -9.84 -1.41 3.02
CA SER A 82 -8.96 -0.90 1.97
C SER A 82 -8.09 -1.98 1.34
N ILE A 83 -7.99 -3.15 1.97
CA ILE A 83 -7.14 -4.26 1.52
C ILE A 83 -8.00 -5.15 0.63
N SER A 84 -7.76 -5.09 -0.67
CA SER A 84 -8.42 -5.96 -1.66
C SER A 84 -7.38 -6.62 -2.56
N ASN A 85 -7.56 -7.91 -2.85
CA ASN A 85 -6.64 -8.69 -3.68
C ASN A 85 -5.16 -8.54 -3.28
N ALA A 86 -4.87 -8.60 -1.98
CA ALA A 86 -3.51 -8.44 -1.47
C ALA A 86 -2.65 -9.68 -1.72
N ALA A 87 -1.39 -9.44 -2.10
CA ALA A 87 -0.36 -10.46 -2.16
C ALA A 87 0.57 -10.33 -0.95
N LEU A 88 0.98 -11.48 -0.41
CA LEU A 88 1.89 -11.58 0.74
C LEU A 88 3.19 -12.24 0.30
N PHE A 89 4.30 -11.65 0.74
CA PHE A 89 5.65 -12.10 0.44
C PHE A 89 6.44 -12.30 1.73
N PRO A 90 7.32 -13.32 1.80
CA PRO A 90 8.21 -13.49 2.95
C PRO A 90 9.21 -12.32 3.07
N ASP A 91 9.73 -11.84 1.94
CA ASP A 91 10.74 -10.79 1.84
C ASP A 91 10.26 -9.66 0.92
N LYS A 92 11.03 -8.55 0.86
CA LYS A 92 10.71 -7.43 -0.04
C LYS A 92 10.74 -7.94 -1.49
N PRO A 93 9.64 -7.83 -2.25
CA PRO A 93 9.68 -8.16 -3.67
C PRO A 93 10.64 -7.21 -4.39
N ASP A 94 11.41 -7.71 -5.35
CA ASP A 94 12.26 -6.85 -6.18
C ASP A 94 11.41 -5.95 -7.10
N ASP A 95 11.99 -4.87 -7.61
CA ASP A 95 11.26 -3.93 -8.48
C ASP A 95 10.83 -4.58 -9.81
N GLU A 96 11.42 -5.73 -10.16
CA GLU A 96 11.08 -6.58 -11.30
C GLU A 96 10.06 -7.69 -10.96
N SER A 97 9.72 -7.86 -9.68
CA SER A 97 8.85 -8.95 -9.21
C SER A 97 7.46 -8.66 -9.72
N GLU A 98 7.00 -9.52 -10.61
CA GLU A 98 5.60 -9.61 -11.00
C GLU A 98 4.75 -10.04 -9.79
N VAL A 99 4.58 -9.18 -8.80
CA VAL A 99 3.36 -9.20 -8.00
C VAL A 99 2.24 -9.02 -9.02
N GLY A 100 1.34 -9.98 -9.21
CA GLY A 100 0.48 -10.13 -10.40
C GLY A 100 -0.25 -8.87 -10.89
N PHE A 101 0.46 -8.00 -11.60
CA PHE A 101 0.14 -6.60 -11.91
C PHE A 101 0.35 -6.31 -13.41
N ARG A 102 -0.27 -7.10 -14.27
CA ARG A 102 -0.71 -6.57 -15.56
C ARG A 102 -2.15 -6.13 -15.41
N ALA A 103 -2.43 -4.85 -15.63
CA ALA A 103 -3.68 -4.51 -16.28
C ALA A 103 -3.70 -5.32 -17.57
N ARG A 104 -4.74 -6.15 -17.77
CA ARG A 104 -5.11 -6.45 -19.15
C ARG A 104 -5.73 -5.21 -19.74
#